data_AF-A0A938KCI3-F1
#
_entry.id   AF-A0A938KCI3-F1
#
_cell.length_a   1.000
_cell.length_b   1.000
_cell.length_c   1.000
_cell.angle_alpha   90.00
_cell.angle_beta   90.00
_cell.angle_gamma   90.00
#
_symmetry.space_group_name_H-M   'P 1'
#
loop_
_entity.id
_entity.type
_entity.pdbx_description
1 polymer ?
#
loop_
_entity_poly.entity_id
_entity_poly.type
_entity_poly.pdbx_seq_one_letter_code
_entity_poly.pdbx_strand_id
1 'polypeptide(L)'
;MAPDILKVAPELDEKLKSRNKMGFRFKQLHLGDMEFGLAKELAVFSLSPQALSELRGIRFELTKDDLDYVYAALLATEDDQQFALRSYLRGPHSDKTELVGNECSMQPQADLKKFLAALQIPDEVILWSIGKS
;
A
#
# COMPACT_ATOMS: atom_id res chain seq x y z
N MET A 1 22.84 -13.68 21.20
CA MET A 1 23.12 -12.70 20.14
C MET A 1 22.11 -12.95 19.04
N ALA A 2 21.12 -12.08 18.87
CA ALA A 2 20.15 -12.16 17.78
C ALA A 2 20.74 -11.49 16.53
N PRO A 3 20.51 -12.01 15.32
CA PRO A 3 21.07 -11.44 14.10
C PRO A 3 20.36 -10.16 13.68
N ASP A 4 21.16 -9.20 13.22
CA ASP A 4 20.77 -7.96 12.55
C ASP A 4 19.81 -8.24 11.37
N ILE A 5 18.59 -7.71 11.44
CA ILE A 5 17.70 -7.56 10.28
C ILE A 5 17.25 -6.09 10.23
N LEU A 6 17.32 -5.52 9.02
CA LEU A 6 17.00 -4.15 8.60
C LEU A 6 18.18 -3.15 8.53
N LYS A 7 19.10 -3.40 7.58
CA LYS A 7 19.76 -2.29 6.85
C LYS A 7 18.98 -2.02 5.57
N VAL A 8 17.84 -1.35 5.67
CA VAL A 8 17.33 -0.59 4.52
C VAL A 8 18.35 0.53 4.30
N ALA A 9 18.99 0.55 3.13
CA ALA A 9 20.15 1.40 2.87
C ALA A 9 19.82 2.89 3.15
N PRO A 10 20.63 3.62 3.93
CA PRO A 10 20.39 5.03 4.26
C PRO A 10 20.28 5.94 3.02
N GLU A 11 20.85 5.52 1.89
CA GLU A 11 20.76 6.22 0.60
C GLU A 11 19.35 6.20 -0.03
N LEU A 12 18.55 5.17 0.26
CA LEU A 12 17.13 5.12 -0.14
C LEU A 12 16.30 6.09 0.71
N ASP A 13 16.57 6.16 2.01
CA ASP A 13 15.87 7.05 2.94
C ASP A 13 16.05 8.53 2.57
N GLU A 14 17.26 8.97 2.22
CA GLU A 14 17.52 10.36 1.79
C GLU A 14 16.93 10.71 0.41
N LYS A 15 16.96 9.76 -0.54
CA LYS A 15 16.30 9.95 -1.85
C LYS A 15 14.78 10.03 -1.73
N LEU A 16 14.20 9.35 -0.74
CA LEU A 16 12.76 9.36 -0.49
C LEU A 16 12.30 10.65 0.18
N LYS A 17 13.11 11.19 1.10
CA LYS A 17 12.85 12.49 1.77
C LYS A 17 13.04 13.69 0.84
N SER A 18 13.97 13.64 -0.11
CA SER A 18 14.25 14.77 -1.01
C SER A 18 13.24 14.94 -2.17
N ARG A 19 12.44 13.91 -2.50
CA ARG A 19 11.36 13.98 -3.50
C ARG A 19 10.08 14.65 -3.01
N ASN A 20 9.97 15.02 -1.73
CA ASN A 20 8.76 15.51 -1.06
C ASN A 20 8.32 16.97 -1.40
N LYS A 21 8.47 17.42 -2.66
CA LYS A 21 7.92 18.72 -3.12
C LYS A 21 6.69 18.62 -4.03
N MET A 22 6.24 17.42 -4.38
CA MET A 22 4.91 17.21 -4.96
C MET A 22 4.06 16.44 -3.97
N GLY A 23 2.99 17.05 -3.45
CA GLY A 23 2.05 16.37 -2.56
C GLY A 23 1.54 15.06 -3.16
N PHE A 24 1.30 14.08 -2.29
CA PHE A 24 0.70 12.80 -2.68
C PHE A 24 -0.66 13.05 -3.34
N ARG A 25 -1.03 12.23 -4.33
CA ARG A 25 -2.25 12.43 -5.13
C ARG A 25 -3.36 11.47 -4.72
N PHE A 26 -3.57 11.34 -3.42
CA PHE A 26 -4.66 10.54 -2.86
C PHE A 26 -5.35 11.28 -1.71
N LYS A 27 -6.63 10.98 -1.51
CA LYS A 27 -7.39 11.28 -0.31
C LYS A 27 -7.43 10.02 0.54
N GLN A 28 -7.35 10.19 1.86
CA GLN A 28 -7.59 9.07 2.78
C GLN A 28 -9.03 9.12 3.26
N LEU A 29 -9.71 7.98 3.21
CA LEU A 29 -11.10 7.77 3.61
C LEU A 29 -11.15 6.88 4.86
N HIS A 30 -12.28 6.87 5.57
CA HIS A 30 -12.50 5.88 6.62
C HIS A 30 -12.79 4.51 6.00
N LEU A 31 -12.31 3.43 6.63
CA LEU A 31 -12.59 2.07 6.13
C LEU A 31 -14.09 1.76 6.02
N GLY A 32 -14.91 2.37 6.88
CA GLY A 32 -16.38 2.24 6.82
C GLY A 32 -17.03 2.86 5.58
N ASP A 33 -16.31 3.73 4.86
CA ASP A 33 -16.77 4.38 3.62
C ASP A 33 -16.35 3.59 2.37
N MET A 34 -15.78 2.39 2.55
CA MET A 34 -15.37 1.53 1.45
C MET A 34 -16.55 1.18 0.56
N GLU A 35 -16.45 1.55 -0.72
CA GLU A 35 -17.37 1.09 -1.75
C GLU A 35 -17.11 -0.38 -2.08
N PHE A 36 -18.16 -1.11 -2.46
CA PHE A 36 -18.14 -2.57 -2.67
C PHE A 36 -16.90 -3.09 -3.45
N GLY A 37 -16.36 -4.22 -3.00
CA GLY A 37 -15.53 -5.13 -3.82
C GLY A 37 -14.02 -4.89 -3.84
N LEU A 38 -13.39 -4.32 -2.81
CA LEU A 38 -11.92 -4.28 -2.75
C LEU A 38 -11.34 -5.63 -2.28
N ALA A 39 -11.16 -6.57 -3.21
CA ALA A 39 -10.58 -7.89 -2.91
C ALA A 39 -9.53 -8.38 -3.93
N LYS A 40 -9.26 -7.60 -4.99
CA LYS A 40 -8.27 -7.98 -5.99
C LYS A 40 -6.90 -7.42 -5.64
N GLU A 41 -6.01 -8.30 -5.26
CA GLU A 41 -4.60 -7.96 -5.06
C GLU A 41 -3.98 -7.53 -6.40
N LEU A 42 -3.37 -6.35 -6.42
CA LEU A 42 -2.75 -5.78 -7.61
C LEU A 42 -1.23 -5.71 -7.48
N ALA A 43 -0.71 -5.53 -6.25
CA ALA A 43 0.72 -5.51 -5.97
C ALA A 43 1.02 -5.82 -4.50
N VAL A 44 2.26 -6.22 -4.24
CA VAL A 44 2.82 -6.40 -2.88
C VAL A 44 4.07 -5.55 -2.74
N PHE A 45 4.15 -4.78 -1.66
CA PHE A 45 5.31 -3.97 -1.31
C PHE A 45 6.16 -4.65 -0.25
N SER A 46 7.48 -4.44 -0.30
CA SER A 46 8.41 -4.82 0.78
C SER A 46 8.31 -3.93 2.02
N LEU A 47 7.41 -2.94 2.01
CA LEU A 47 7.18 -2.00 3.10
C LEU A 47 6.05 -2.47 4.02
N SER A 48 6.25 -2.33 5.32
CA SER A 48 5.23 -2.54 6.33
C SER A 48 4.24 -1.36 6.39
N PRO A 49 3.06 -1.53 7.02
CA PRO A 49 2.14 -0.43 7.28
C PRO A 49 2.81 0.76 8.01
N GLN A 50 3.70 0.47 8.96
CA GLN A 50 4.45 1.51 9.67
C GLN A 50 5.39 2.27 8.73
N ALA A 51 6.16 1.57 7.89
CA ALA A 51 7.08 2.22 6.95
C ALA A 51 6.33 3.08 5.93
N LEU A 52 5.17 2.64 5.44
CA LEU A 52 4.31 3.42 4.56
C LEU A 52 3.70 4.64 5.27
N SER A 53 3.35 4.50 6.56
CA SER A 53 2.87 5.62 7.37
C SER A 53 3.94 6.70 7.51
N GLU A 54 5.17 6.33 7.81
CA GLU A 54 6.30 7.25 7.93
C GLU A 54 6.66 7.90 6.58
N LEU A 55 6.60 7.12 5.50
CA LEU A 55 6.99 7.56 4.16
C LEU A 55 5.95 8.44 3.46
N ARG A 56 4.66 8.20 3.71
CA ARG A 56 3.53 8.80 2.97
C ARG A 56 2.49 9.47 3.85
N GLY A 57 2.64 9.44 5.17
CA GLY A 57 1.65 10.00 6.10
C GLY A 57 0.31 9.25 6.10
N ILE A 58 0.28 8.03 5.56
CA ILE A 58 -0.91 7.17 5.51
C ILE A 58 -1.21 6.69 6.92
N ARG A 59 -2.48 6.73 7.34
CA ARG A 59 -2.88 6.18 8.65
C ARG A 59 -3.54 4.83 8.44
N PHE A 60 -2.98 3.79 9.02
CA PHE A 60 -3.60 2.47 9.02
C PHE A 60 -4.53 2.33 10.22
N GLU A 61 -5.71 1.79 9.99
CA GLU A 61 -6.69 1.40 10.99
C GLU A 61 -6.58 -0.10 11.23
N LEU A 62 -6.65 -0.53 12.48
CA LEU A 62 -6.75 -1.95 12.81
C LEU A 62 -8.22 -2.36 12.72
N THR A 63 -8.55 -3.24 11.78
CA THR A 63 -9.88 -3.82 11.63
C THR A 63 -9.82 -5.34 11.72
N LYS A 64 -10.99 -5.98 11.79
CA LYS A 64 -11.14 -7.43 11.83
C LYS A 64 -11.79 -7.88 10.52
N ASP A 65 -11.09 -8.75 9.81
CA ASP A 65 -11.60 -9.51 8.68
C ASP A 65 -12.10 -10.89 9.18
N ASP A 66 -12.76 -11.66 8.33
CA ASP A 66 -13.35 -12.96 8.71
C ASP A 66 -12.31 -13.96 9.25
N LEU A 67 -11.05 -13.79 8.84
CA LEU A 67 -9.96 -14.73 9.14
C LEU A 67 -8.97 -14.21 10.19
N ASP A 68 -8.74 -12.89 10.26
CA ASP A 68 -7.72 -12.32 11.15
C ASP A 68 -7.92 -10.80 11.35
N TYR A 69 -7.12 -10.22 12.24
CA TYR A 69 -6.94 -8.78 12.29
C TYR A 69 -6.06 -8.30 11.13
N VAL A 70 -6.42 -7.14 10.59
CA VAL A 70 -5.74 -6.53 9.45
C VAL A 70 -5.51 -5.05 9.73
N TYR A 71 -4.29 -4.58 9.48
CA TYR A 71 -4.03 -3.16 9.33
C TYR A 71 -4.44 -2.76 7.93
N ALA A 72 -5.39 -1.84 7.79
CA ALA A 72 -5.87 -1.39 6.49
C ALA A 72 -5.96 0.13 6.41
N ALA A 73 -5.76 0.68 5.22
CA ALA A 73 -5.99 2.08 4.91
C ALA A 73 -6.76 2.17 3.59
N LEU A 74 -7.91 2.87 3.61
CA LEU A 74 -8.69 3.16 2.41
C LEU A 74 -8.25 4.50 1.82
N LEU A 75 -7.92 4.48 0.54
CA LEU A 75 -7.43 5.64 -0.19
C LEU A 75 -8.25 5.81 -1.47
N ALA A 76 -8.36 7.05 -1.94
CA ALA A 76 -8.99 7.38 -3.21
C ALA A 76 -8.06 8.28 -4.02
N THR A 77 -7.97 8.04 -5.33
CA THR A 77 -7.26 8.90 -6.26
C THR A 77 -7.99 10.24 -6.47
N GLU A 78 -7.40 11.14 -7.26
CA GLU A 78 -8.03 12.43 -7.60
C GLU A 78 -9.34 12.29 -8.41
N ASP A 79 -9.50 11.18 -9.16
CA ASP A 79 -10.73 10.80 -9.86
C ASP A 79 -11.67 9.93 -8.99
N ASP A 80 -11.50 9.97 -7.67
CA ASP A 80 -12.30 9.28 -6.64
C ASP A 80 -12.33 7.75 -6.79
N GLN A 81 -11.35 7.16 -7.48
CA GLN A 81 -11.21 5.71 -7.57
C GLN A 81 -10.58 5.16 -6.27
N GLN A 82 -11.34 4.33 -5.56
CA GLN A 82 -10.91 3.74 -4.28
C GLN A 82 -9.96 2.56 -4.45
N PHE A 83 -9.01 2.46 -3.53
CA PHE A 83 -8.09 1.33 -3.36
C PHE A 83 -7.70 1.20 -1.88
N ALA A 84 -7.29 0.02 -1.47
CA ALA A 84 -6.89 -0.25 -0.10
C ALA A 84 -5.43 -0.70 -0.03
N LEU A 85 -4.78 -0.33 1.06
CA LEU A 85 -3.53 -0.93 1.51
C LEU A 85 -3.85 -1.82 2.70
N ARG A 86 -3.33 -3.06 2.74
CA ARG A 86 -3.59 -3.95 3.87
C ARG A 86 -2.41 -4.83 4.25
N SER A 87 -2.39 -5.28 5.50
CA SER A 87 -1.45 -6.27 6.01
C SER A 87 -2.09 -7.08 7.14
N TYR A 88 -2.10 -8.41 7.02
CA TYR A 88 -2.67 -9.31 8.01
C TYR A 88 -1.69 -9.55 9.17
N LEU A 89 -2.16 -9.40 10.42
CA LEU A 89 -1.29 -9.47 11.61
C LEU A 89 -0.61 -10.83 11.77
N ARG A 90 -1.31 -11.92 11.45
CA ARG A 90 -0.81 -13.30 11.58
C ARG A 90 -0.62 -13.97 10.21
N GLY A 91 -0.65 -13.19 9.13
CA GLY A 91 -0.32 -13.66 7.80
C GLY A 91 1.16 -14.00 7.67
N PRO A 92 1.57 -14.77 6.65
CA PRO A 92 2.97 -15.13 6.41
C PRO A 92 3.88 -13.92 6.10
N HIS A 93 3.30 -12.75 5.87
CA HIS A 93 3.96 -11.53 5.40
C HIS A 93 3.45 -10.28 6.14
N SER A 94 3.33 -10.35 7.47
CA SER A 94 2.86 -9.23 8.31
C SER A 94 3.77 -7.99 8.30
N ASP A 95 4.97 -8.12 7.76
CA ASP A 95 5.94 -7.05 7.51
C ASP A 95 5.78 -6.38 6.13
N LYS A 96 4.84 -6.87 5.30
CA LYS A 96 4.57 -6.38 3.94
C LYS A 96 3.19 -5.78 3.84
N THR A 97 2.97 -5.02 2.78
CA THR A 97 1.68 -4.38 2.50
C THR A 97 1.20 -4.76 1.10
N GLU A 98 -0.03 -5.26 1.05
CA GLU A 98 -0.76 -5.54 -0.18
C GLU A 98 -1.47 -4.27 -0.66
N LEU A 99 -1.43 -4.03 -1.97
CA LEU A 99 -2.26 -3.05 -2.64
C LEU A 99 -3.44 -3.79 -3.28
N VAL A 100 -4.64 -3.41 -2.88
CA VAL A 100 -5.90 -4.05 -3.26
C VAL A 100 -6.78 -3.05 -3.99
N GLY A 101 -7.34 -3.46 -5.12
CA GLY A 101 -8.28 -2.67 -5.90
C GLY A 101 -9.63 -3.37 -6.07
N ASN A 102 -10.49 -2.74 -6.87
CA ASN A 102 -11.83 -3.26 -7.18
C ASN A 102 -11.75 -4.62 -7.91
N GLU A 103 -12.41 -5.62 -7.33
CA GLU A 103 -12.50 -7.00 -7.83
C GLU A 103 -13.18 -7.10 -9.19
N CYS A 104 -14.17 -6.23 -9.43
CA CYS A 104 -14.92 -6.13 -10.67
C CYS A 104 -14.23 -5.24 -11.72
N SER A 105 -13.02 -4.73 -11.45
CA SER A 105 -12.33 -3.91 -12.44
C SER A 105 -12.04 -4.69 -13.72
N MET A 106 -12.50 -4.14 -14.84
CA MET A 106 -12.21 -4.62 -16.19
C MET A 106 -10.81 -4.23 -16.67
N GLN A 107 -10.12 -3.31 -15.97
CA GLN A 107 -8.81 -2.77 -16.37
C GLN A 107 -7.82 -2.71 -15.19
N PRO A 108 -7.56 -3.84 -14.50
CA PRO A 108 -6.80 -3.84 -13.24
C PRO A 108 -5.35 -3.36 -13.39
N GLN A 109 -4.73 -3.53 -14.56
CA GLN A 109 -3.37 -3.00 -14.82
C GLN A 109 -3.35 -1.48 -14.95
N ALA A 110 -4.39 -0.88 -15.53
CA ALA A 110 -4.51 0.57 -15.62
C ALA A 110 -4.75 1.16 -14.23
N ASP A 111 -5.59 0.51 -13.43
CA ASP A 111 -5.85 0.88 -12.03
C ASP A 111 -4.57 0.82 -11.20
N LEU A 112 -3.82 -0.29 -11.27
CA LEU A 112 -2.53 -0.42 -10.60
C LEU A 112 -1.60 0.77 -10.94
N LYS A 113 -1.47 1.11 -12.22
CA LYS A 113 -0.61 2.23 -12.64
C LYS A 113 -1.07 3.56 -12.01
N LYS A 114 -2.39 3.80 -11.94
CA LYS A 114 -2.95 4.99 -11.28
C LYS A 114 -2.66 5.00 -9.79
N PHE A 115 -2.88 3.88 -9.10
CA PHE A 115 -2.68 3.77 -7.65
C PHE A 115 -1.21 3.94 -7.28
N LEU A 116 -0.28 3.33 -8.03
CA LEU A 116 1.15 3.52 -7.84
C LEU A 116 1.58 4.98 -8.08
N ALA A 117 1.00 5.64 -9.09
CA ALA A 117 1.25 7.06 -9.34
C ALA A 117 0.71 7.95 -8.22
N ALA A 118 -0.45 7.60 -7.64
CA ALA A 118 -1.05 8.32 -6.52
C ALA A 118 -0.19 8.21 -5.25
N LEU A 119 0.26 7.00 -4.93
CA LEU A 119 1.11 6.71 -3.77
C LEU A 119 2.57 7.16 -3.96
N GLN A 120 2.99 7.39 -5.21
CA GLN A 120 4.37 7.68 -5.59
C GLN A 120 5.37 6.66 -5.01
N ILE A 121 5.02 5.37 -4.98
CA ILE A 121 5.88 4.32 -4.42
C ILE A 121 7.04 4.04 -5.40
N PRO A 122 8.29 3.94 -4.91
CA PRO A 122 9.42 3.58 -5.76
C PRO A 122 9.29 2.15 -6.30
N ASP A 123 9.68 1.94 -7.55
CA ASP A 123 9.62 0.63 -8.18
C ASP A 123 10.46 -0.43 -7.43
N GLU A 124 11.52 -0.03 -6.73
CA GLU A 124 12.44 -0.93 -6.04
C GLU A 124 11.82 -1.62 -4.82
N VAL A 125 10.72 -1.09 -4.28
CA VAL A 125 10.02 -1.69 -3.15
C VAL A 125 8.83 -2.55 -3.57
N ILE A 126 8.52 -2.64 -4.86
CA ILE A 126 7.44 -3.48 -5.39
C ILE A 126 8.00 -4.90 -5.60
N LEU A 127 7.56 -5.84 -4.75
CA LEU A 127 8.00 -7.24 -4.81
C LEU A 127 7.27 -8.03 -5.90
N TRP A 128 6.00 -7.72 -6.10
CA TRP A 128 5.15 -8.38 -7.08
C TRP A 128 4.06 -7.43 -7.57
N SER A 129 3.60 -7.60 -8.81
CA SER A 129 2.41 -6.93 -9.34
C SER A 129 1.83 -7.68 -10.53
N ILE A 130 0.52 -7.54 -10.78
CA ILE A 130 -0.25 -8.23 -11.85
C ILE A 130 0.17 -7.93 -13.32
N GLY A 131 1.27 -7.19 -13.52
CA GLY A 131 1.82 -6.86 -14.84
C GLY A 131 3.34 -7.05 -14.97
N LYS A 132 4.04 -7.51 -13.91
CA LYS A 132 5.45 -7.87 -13.94
C LYS A 132 5.56 -9.39 -13.76
N SER A 133 5.93 -10.10 -14.83
CA SER A 133 6.32 -11.53 -14.81
C SER A 133 7.83 -11.65 -14.92
#